data_AF-A0A5K0XCI9-F1
#
_entry.id   AF-A0A5K0XCI9-F1
#
_cell.length_a   1.000
_cell.length_b   1.000
_cell.length_c   1.000
_cell.angle_alpha   90.00
_cell.angle_beta   90.00
_cell.angle_gamma   90.00
#
_symmetry.space_group_name_H-M   'P 1'
#
loop_
_entity.id
_entity.type
_entity.pdbx_description
1 polymer ?
#
loop_
_entity_poly.entity_id
_entity_poly.type
_entity_poly.pdbx_seq_one_letter_code
_entity_poly.pdbx_strand_id
1 'polypeptide(L)'
;GICSHVDLMRFDDGIAIISLESDCVMHFTLAKEASSSQKGKEEDKGYCISDKVPVLLKPGSLVLMSGEARYLWKHEINRKPGFQVWEGREIGQQKRTSVTLRRLCVTG
;
A
#
# COMPACT_ATOMS: atom_id res chain seq x y z
N GLY A 1 -0.11 -10.05 -6.67
CA GLY A 1 -0.47 -8.83 -5.93
C GLY A 1 -1.52 -9.11 -4.87
N ILE A 2 -1.98 -8.07 -4.17
CA ILE A 2 -3.01 -8.07 -3.12
C ILE A 2 -3.94 -6.87 -3.36
N CYS A 3 -5.25 -7.01 -3.11
CA CYS A 3 -6.18 -5.89 -3.28
C CYS A 3 -6.02 -4.84 -2.19
N SER A 4 -6.52 -3.63 -2.43
CA SER A 4 -6.58 -2.54 -1.46
C SER A 4 -7.32 -2.95 -0.18
N HIS A 5 -6.63 -2.89 0.96
CA HIS A 5 -7.20 -3.22 2.27
C HIS A 5 -6.39 -2.58 3.41
N VAL A 6 -7.00 -2.53 4.59
CA VAL A 6 -6.33 -2.34 5.88
C VAL A 6 -6.23 -3.71 6.55
N ASP A 7 -5.13 -3.99 7.23
CA ASP A 7 -4.97 -5.24 7.98
C ASP A 7 -6.07 -5.41 9.04
N LEU A 8 -6.41 -6.66 9.35
CA LEU A 8 -7.49 -6.96 10.30
C LEU A 8 -7.20 -6.35 11.68
N MET A 9 -8.24 -5.84 12.34
CA MET A 9 -8.14 -5.22 13.67
C MET A 9 -7.76 -6.19 14.80
N ARG A 10 -7.65 -7.50 14.52
CA ARG A 10 -7.08 -8.49 15.45
C ARG A 10 -5.55 -8.43 15.55
N PHE A 11 -4.91 -7.73 14.61
CA PHE A 11 -3.48 -7.46 14.68
C PHE A 11 -3.28 -6.11 15.35
N ASP A 12 -2.31 -6.06 16.24
CA ASP A 12 -1.97 -4.86 16.99
C ASP A 12 -1.29 -3.81 16.08
N ASP A 13 -0.90 -2.68 16.66
CA ASP A 13 -0.05 -1.73 15.95
C ASP A 13 1.34 -2.32 15.67
N GLY A 14 1.97 -1.85 14.60
CA GLY A 14 3.27 -2.34 14.15
C GLY A 14 3.16 -3.59 13.27
N ILE A 15 3.12 -3.37 11.97
CA ILE A 15 3.21 -4.43 10.95
C ILE A 15 4.55 -4.31 10.25
N ALA A 16 5.31 -5.40 10.22
CA ALA A 16 6.59 -5.49 9.52
C ALA A 16 6.47 -6.39 8.29
N ILE A 17 6.92 -5.90 7.13
CA ILE A 17 6.91 -6.66 5.87
C ILE A 17 8.31 -6.68 5.28
N ILE A 18 8.89 -7.88 5.20
CA ILE A 18 10.18 -8.12 4.55
C ILE A 18 9.92 -8.59 3.12
N SER A 19 10.57 -7.97 2.14
CA SER A 19 10.44 -8.32 0.72
C SER A 19 11.60 -9.19 0.24
N LEU A 20 11.30 -10.24 -0.53
CA LEU A 20 12.28 -11.20 -1.04
C LEU A 20 12.06 -11.43 -2.54
N GLU A 21 13.09 -11.96 -3.21
CA GLU A 21 13.11 -12.39 -4.62
C GLU A 21 13.06 -11.24 -5.66
N SER A 22 11.98 -10.47 -5.74
CA SER A 22 11.82 -9.44 -6.79
C SER A 22 11.22 -8.12 -6.31
N ASP A 23 11.45 -7.07 -7.09
CA ASP A 23 10.89 -5.74 -6.85
C ASP A 23 9.36 -5.72 -7.02
N CYS A 24 8.67 -4.87 -6.25
CA CYS A 24 7.29 -4.49 -6.54
C CYS A 24 6.94 -3.10 -6.02
N VAL A 25 5.86 -2.50 -6.52
CA VAL A 25 5.35 -1.22 -6.01
C VAL A 25 4.14 -1.47 -5.12
N MET A 26 4.29 -1.21 -3.83
CA MET A 26 3.16 -1.14 -2.91
C MET A 26 2.56 0.26 -2.99
N HIS A 27 1.24 0.35 -3.00
CA HIS A 27 0.57 1.65 -3.03
C HIS A 27 -0.27 1.84 -1.79
N PHE A 28 -0.15 3.01 -1.19
CA PHE A 28 -0.94 3.44 -0.05
C PHE A 28 -2.00 4.44 -0.50
N THR A 29 -3.23 4.27 -0.04
CA THR A 29 -4.33 5.21 -0.29
C THR A 29 -5.11 5.42 0.99
N LEU A 30 -5.39 6.68 1.33
CA LEU A 30 -6.17 7.01 2.52
C LEU A 30 -7.55 6.36 2.42
N ALA A 31 -7.95 5.64 3.47
CA ALA A 31 -9.30 5.14 3.63
C ALA A 31 -10.23 6.31 3.97
N LYS A 32 -10.57 7.14 2.98
CA LYS A 32 -11.59 8.19 3.16
C LYS A 32 -12.85 7.54 3.72
N GLU A 33 -13.37 8.06 4.84
CA GLU A 33 -14.75 7.81 5.22
C GLU A 33 -15.64 8.25 4.05
N ALA A 34 -16.69 7.50 3.77
CA ALA A 34 -17.61 7.77 2.68
C ALA A 34 -18.45 9.04 2.97
N SER A 35 -17.83 10.21 2.98
CA SER A 35 -18.53 11.48 2.90
C SER A 35 -18.49 11.98 1.47
N SER A 36 -19.59 11.70 0.77
CA SER A 36 -20.12 12.38 -0.41
C SER A 36 -19.33 12.30 -1.71
N SER A 37 -19.89 11.53 -2.63
CA SER A 37 -19.96 11.80 -4.06
C SER A 37 -20.07 13.31 -4.36
N GLN A 38 -19.01 13.92 -4.89
CA GLN A 38 -19.16 15.05 -5.81
C GLN A 38 -18.16 14.90 -6.97
N LYS A 39 -18.70 14.47 -8.12
CA LYS A 39 -18.17 14.84 -9.43
C LYS A 39 -18.38 16.36 -9.55
N GLY A 40 -17.36 17.15 -9.20
CA GLY A 40 -17.26 18.56 -9.52
C GLY A 40 -16.29 18.75 -10.69
N LYS A 41 -16.71 19.51 -11.69
CA LYS A 41 -15.95 19.85 -12.90
C LYS A 41 -14.81 20.82 -12.59
N GLU A 42 -13.67 20.54 -13.23
CA GLU A 42 -12.64 21.42 -13.83
C GLU A 42 -12.20 22.76 -13.20
N GLU A 43 -10.88 22.99 -13.39
CA GLU A 43 -10.11 24.25 -13.32
C GLU A 43 -9.60 24.74 -11.96
N ASP A 44 -8.49 24.13 -11.51
CA ASP A 44 -7.33 24.91 -11.03
C ASP A 44 -6.02 24.11 -11.24
N LYS A 45 -4.95 24.77 -11.69
CA LYS A 45 -3.61 24.17 -11.85
C LYS A 45 -2.88 24.06 -10.51
N GLY A 46 -3.53 23.41 -9.55
CA GLY A 46 -2.94 22.98 -8.29
C GLY A 46 -2.56 21.51 -8.39
N TYR A 47 -1.31 21.20 -8.06
CA TYR A 47 -0.76 19.83 -7.99
C TYR A 47 -1.79 18.86 -7.37
N CYS A 48 -2.45 18.03 -8.19
CA CYS A 48 -3.28 16.97 -7.66
C CYS A 48 -2.33 15.90 -7.13
N ILE A 49 -2.00 15.98 -5.84
CA ILE A 49 -1.38 14.87 -5.14
C ILE A 49 -2.36 13.71 -5.36
N SER A 50 -2.00 12.78 -6.23
CA SER A 50 -2.76 11.56 -6.37
C SER A 50 -2.92 11.01 -4.97
N ASP A 51 -4.14 10.69 -4.52
CA ASP A 51 -4.45 10.08 -3.22
C ASP A 51 -3.71 8.73 -2.98
N LYS A 52 -2.79 8.36 -3.88
CA LYS A 52 -2.00 7.16 -3.93
C LYS A 52 -0.52 7.50 -3.77
N VAL A 53 0.07 7.00 -2.70
CA VAL A 53 1.51 7.10 -2.42
C VAL A 53 2.18 5.78 -2.80
N PRO A 54 2.97 5.71 -3.88
CA PRO A 54 3.69 4.51 -4.26
C PRO A 54 4.96 4.35 -3.40
N VAL A 55 5.32 3.11 -3.07
CA VAL A 55 6.56 2.75 -2.38
C VAL A 55 7.20 1.56 -3.10
N LEU A 56 8.45 1.70 -3.55
CA LEU A 56 9.22 0.62 -4.14
C LEU A 56 9.75 -0.32 -3.06
N LEU A 57 9.41 -1.60 -3.18
CA LEU A 57 9.88 -2.67 -2.30
C LEU A 57 10.88 -3.53 -3.05
N LYS A 58 12.17 -3.37 -2.72
CA LYS A 58 13.27 -4.19 -3.26
C LYS A 58 13.48 -5.45 -2.42
N PRO A 59 14.07 -6.53 -2.97
CA PRO A 59 14.58 -7.64 -2.18
C PRO A 59 15.47 -7.15 -1.02
N GLY A 60 15.20 -7.65 0.18
CA GLY A 60 15.87 -7.23 1.42
C GLY A 60 15.30 -5.98 2.08
N SER A 61 14.31 -5.30 1.48
CA SER A 61 13.68 -4.15 2.12
C SER A 61 12.73 -4.56 3.25
N LEU A 62 12.62 -3.68 4.24
CA LEU A 62 11.67 -3.75 5.35
C LEU A 62 10.71 -2.56 5.29
N VAL A 63 9.42 -2.84 5.31
CA VAL A 63 8.37 -1.84 5.54
C VAL A 63 7.85 -1.99 6.96
N LEU A 64 7.77 -0.89 7.70
CA LEU A 64 7.11 -0.81 8.99
C LEU A 64 5.89 0.10 8.86
N MET A 65 4.70 -0.43 9.13
CA MET A 65 3.45 0.33 9.19
C MET A 65 3.02 0.43 10.64
N SER A 66 2.88 1.65 11.14
CA SER A 66 2.39 1.94 12.49
C SER A 66 1.52 3.19 12.50
N GLY A 67 0.71 3.38 13.54
CA GLY A 67 -0.19 4.53 13.66
C GLY A 67 -1.07 4.70 12.42
N GLU A 68 -1.17 5.93 11.91
CA GLU A 68 -2.05 6.25 10.77
C GLU A 68 -1.84 5.33 9.56
N ALA A 69 -0.59 5.00 9.22
CA ALA A 69 -0.29 4.13 8.08
C ALA A 69 -0.89 2.72 8.22
N ARG A 70 -1.06 2.23 9.46
CA ARG A 70 -1.63 0.90 9.77
C ARG A 70 -3.15 0.95 9.95
N TYR A 71 -3.73 2.08 10.37
CA TYR A 71 -5.16 2.17 10.69
C TYR A 71 -5.99 2.89 9.62
N LEU A 72 -5.43 3.93 8.99
CA LEU A 72 -6.14 4.86 8.12
C LEU A 72 -5.78 4.71 6.64
N TRP A 73 -4.69 4.01 6.31
CA TRP A 73 -4.25 3.84 4.93
C TRP A 73 -4.45 2.41 4.45
N LYS A 74 -5.16 2.26 3.34
CA LYS A 74 -5.22 1.00 2.61
C LYS A 74 -3.91 0.80 1.87
N HIS A 75 -3.44 -0.43 1.80
CA HIS A 75 -2.29 -0.80 0.99
C HIS A 75 -2.64 -1.88 -0.04
N GLU A 76 -1.97 -1.84 -1.20
CA GLU A 76 -2.16 -2.81 -2.27
C GLU A 76 -0.88 -3.06 -3.08
N ILE A 77 -0.85 -4.18 -3.79
CA ILE A 77 0.15 -4.50 -4.83
C ILE A 77 -0.61 -4.97 -6.06
N ASN A 78 -0.33 -4.39 -7.22
CA ASN A 78 -1.06 -4.68 -8.46
C ASN A 78 -1.20 -6.21 -8.70
N ARG A 79 -2.43 -6.68 -8.90
CA ARG A 79 -2.76 -8.09 -9.15
C ARG A 79 -2.70 -8.46 -10.63
N LYS A 80 -2.76 -7.47 -11.53
CA LYS A 80 -2.72 -7.68 -12.98
C LYS A 80 -1.29 -8.04 -13.40
N PRO A 81 -1.05 -9.23 -13.98
CA PRO A 81 0.25 -9.60 -14.52
C PRO A 81 0.75 -8.59 -15.55
N GLY A 82 2.07 -8.52 -15.74
CA GLY A 82 2.71 -7.59 -16.67
C GLY A 82 3.71 -6.71 -15.95
N PHE A 83 3.56 -5.39 -16.08
CA PHE A 83 4.48 -4.42 -15.49
C PHE A 83 3.79 -3.52 -14.45
N GLN A 84 4.62 -2.89 -13.62
CA GLN A 84 4.27 -1.80 -12.72
C GLN A 84 5.12 -0.58 -13.10
N VAL A 85 4.66 0.63 -12.79
CA VAL A 85 5.43 1.85 -13.03
C VAL A 85 5.96 2.39 -11.71
N TRP A 86 7.26 2.67 -11.66
CA TRP A 86 7.93 3.35 -10.57
C TRP A 86 8.76 4.50 -11.15
N GLU A 87 8.46 5.75 -10.76
CA GLU A 87 9.18 6.94 -11.24
C GLU A 87 9.35 6.98 -12.77
N GLY A 88 8.28 6.62 -13.49
CA GLY A 88 8.26 6.58 -14.96
C GLY A 88 8.96 5.37 -15.59
N ARG A 89 9.52 4.45 -14.78
CA ARG A 89 10.16 3.22 -15.27
C ARG A 89 9.25 2.02 -15.09
N GLU A 90 9.23 1.16 -16.10
CA GLU A 90 8.53 -0.12 -16.02
C GLU A 90 9.35 -1.14 -15.22
N ILE A 91 8.68 -1.81 -14.28
CA ILE A 91 9.19 -2.92 -13.49
C ILE A 91 8.33 -4.13 -13.81
N GLY A 92 8.93 -5.14 -14.44
CA GLY A 92 8.26 -6.41 -14.71
C GLY A 92 7.87 -7.11 -13.42
N GLN A 93 6.62 -7.57 -13.33
CA GLN A 93 6.18 -8.38 -12.21
C GLN A 93 6.79 -9.78 -12.31
N GLN A 94 7.53 -10.16 -11.28
CA GLN A 94 8.14 -11.47 -11.14
C GLN A 94 7.63 -12.19 -9.89
N LYS A 95 8.10 -13.42 -9.67
CA LYS A 95 7.83 -14.13 -8.42
C LYS A 95 8.43 -13.35 -7.27
N ARG A 96 7.57 -12.99 -6.31
CA ARG A 96 7.94 -12.29 -5.09
C ARG A 96 7.42 -13.05 -3.88
N THR A 97 8.27 -13.19 -2.87
CA THR A 97 7.89 -13.67 -1.55
C THR A 97 7.98 -12.52 -0.55
N SER A 98 7.07 -12.46 0.41
CA SER A 98 7.22 -11.56 1.55
C SER A 98 6.90 -12.27 2.86
N VAL A 99 7.63 -11.91 3.90
CA VAL A 99 7.37 -12.35 5.26
C VAL A 99 6.74 -11.19 6.01
N THR A 100 5.50 -11.37 6.45
CA THR A 100 4.76 -10.35 7.21
C THR A 100 4.65 -10.77 8.67
N LEU A 101 5.24 -9.96 9.56
CA LEU A 101 5.22 -10.17 11.01
C LEU A 101 4.20 -9.23 11.65
N ARG A 102 3.35 -9.79 12.51
CA ARG A 102 2.23 -9.10 13.17
C ARG A 102 2.07 -9.62 14.59
N ARG A 103 1.80 -8.73 15.54
CA ARG A 103 1.39 -9.09 16.90
C ARG A 103 -0.13 -9.28 16.93
N LEU A 104 -0.61 -10.33 17.58
CA LEU A 104 -2.05 -10.49 17.86
C LEU A 104 -2.43 -9.60 19.04
N CYS A 105 -3.57 -8.92 18.92
CA CYS A 105 -4.17 -8.23 20.06
C CYS A 105 -4.45 -9.26 21.17
N VAL A 106 -4.05 -8.95 22.40
CA VAL A 106 -4.43 -9.75 23.56
C VAL A 106 -5.88 -9.40 23.87
N THR A 107 -6.79 -10.37 23.81
CA THR A 107 -8.15 -10.18 24.33
C THR A 107 -8.06 -10.03 25.84
N GLY A 108 -8.27 -8.81 26.35
CA GLY A 108 -8.53 -8.55 27.76
C GLY A 108 -9.97 -8.85 28.12
#